data_AF-A0A842W3V7-F1
#
_entry.id   AF-A0A842W3V7-F1
#
_cell.length_a   1.000
_cell.length_b   1.000
_cell.length_c   1.000
_cell.angle_alpha   90.00
_cell.angle_beta   90.00
_cell.angle_gamma   90.00
#
_symmetry.space_group_name_H-M   'P 1'
#
loop_
_entity.id
_entity.type
_entity.pdbx_description
1 polymer ?
#
loop_
_entity_poly.entity_id
_entity_poly.type
_entity_poly.pdbx_seq_one_letter_code
_entity_poly.pdbx_strand_id
1 'polypeptide(L)' 'MGDFTIKIDMDKCTGCGECYENCAFDVYDEPEDGKANIVDEDA' A
#
# COMPACT_ATOMS: atom_id res chain seq x y z
N MET A 1 -4.07 1.51 -22.59
CA MET A 1 -3.84 2.01 -21.22
C MET A 1 -3.03 0.93 -20.55
N GLY A 2 -1.87 1.27 -20.00
CA GLY A 2 -0.95 0.28 -19.45
C GLY A 2 -1.28 0.04 -17.99
N ASP A 3 -1.39 -1.23 -17.61
CA ASP A 3 -1.66 -1.67 -16.25
C ASP A 3 -0.36 -1.49 -15.44
N PHE A 4 -0.39 -0.70 -14.37
CA PHE A 4 0.79 -0.33 -13.58
C PHE A 4 0.68 -0.90 -12.16
N THR A 5 1.11 -2.14 -11.97
CA THR A 5 1.02 -2.80 -10.66
C THR A 5 2.12 -2.35 -9.71
N ILE A 6 1.73 -1.81 -8.55
CA ILE A 6 2.65 -1.49 -7.45
C ILE A 6 2.75 -2.68 -6.50
N LYS A 7 3.96 -3.06 -6.09
CA LYS A 7 4.20 -4.12 -5.10
C LYS A 7 4.97 -3.58 -3.90
N ILE A 8 4.47 -3.87 -2.70
CA ILE A 8 5.15 -3.58 -1.44
C ILE A 8 5.97 -4.82 -1.02
N ASP A 9 7.24 -4.59 -0.73
CA ASP A 9 8.11 -5.61 -0.12
C ASP A 9 7.80 -5.70 1.39
N MET A 10 7.02 -6.71 1.78
CA MET A 10 6.58 -6.90 3.17
C MET A 10 7.69 -7.37 4.13
N ASP A 11 8.87 -7.72 3.61
CA ASP A 11 10.05 -8.00 4.42
C ASP A 11 10.76 -6.70 4.83
N LYS A 12 10.68 -5.67 3.99
CA LYS A 12 11.20 -4.32 4.27
C LYS A 12 10.15 -3.36 4.83
N CYS A 13 8.87 -3.68 4.68
CA CYS A 13 7.79 -2.86 5.19
C CYS A 13 7.93 -2.68 6.70
N THR A 14 8.03 -1.43 7.13
CA THR A 14 8.12 -1.07 8.55
C THR A 14 6.76 -0.68 9.13
N GLY A 15 5.70 -0.68 8.33
CA GLY A 15 4.37 -0.22 8.74
C GLY A 15 4.30 1.27 9.03
N CYS A 16 5.09 2.10 8.35
CA CYS A 16 5.15 3.54 8.63
C CYS A 16 3.85 4.30 8.29
N GLY A 17 2.98 3.74 7.45
CA GLY A 17 1.71 4.36 7.07
C GLY A 17 1.81 5.45 5.99
N GLU A 18 3.00 5.81 5.51
CA GLU A 18 3.13 6.81 4.44
C GLU A 18 2.41 6.43 3.14
N CYS A 19 2.35 5.13 2.83
CA CYS A 19 1.62 4.64 1.68
C CYS A 19 0.11 4.90 1.80
N TYR A 20 -0.47 4.77 3.00
CA TYR A 20 -1.86 5.11 3.27
C TYR A 20 -2.09 6.62 3.19
N GLU A 21 -1.28 7.41 3.91
CA GLU A 21 -1.49 8.87 4.00
C GLU A 21 -1.30 9.63 2.68
N ASN A 22 -0.42 9.15 1.80
CA ASN A 22 -0.07 9.86 0.57
C ASN A 22 -0.69 9.25 -0.69
N CYS A 23 -1.41 8.13 -0.59
CA CYS A 23 -1.98 7.51 -1.78
C CYS A 23 -3.17 8.32 -2.29
N ALA A 24 -3.00 8.98 -3.43
CA ALA A 24 -4.06 9.74 -4.09
C ALA A 24 -5.23 8.89 -4.60
N PHE A 25 -5.09 7.56 -4.56
CA PHE A 25 -6.06 6.59 -5.07
C PHE A 25 -6.67 5.73 -3.95
N ASP A 26 -6.31 5.98 -2.68
CA ASP A 26 -6.88 5.24 -1.53
C ASP A 26 -6.71 3.70 -1.65
N VAL A 27 -5.60 3.27 -2.25
CA VAL A 27 -5.29 1.85 -2.54
C VAL A 27 -4.85 1.07 -1.28
N TYR A 28 -4.45 1.78 -0.24
CA TYR A 28 -3.95 1.21 1.02
C TYR A 28 -4.88 1.59 2.16
N ASP A 29 -4.98 0.75 3.17
CA ASP A 29 -5.69 1.05 4.42
C ASP A 29 -4.69 1.37 5.55
N GLU A 30 -5.22 1.77 6.70
CA GLU A 30 -4.42 2.00 7.90
C GLU A 30 -3.54 0.76 8.19
N PRO A 31 -2.22 0.96 8.39
CA PRO A 31 -1.31 -0.16 8.62
C PRO A 31 -1.64 -0.87 9.93
N GLU A 32 -2.03 -2.14 9.85
CA GLU A 32 -2.23 -3.02 11.03
C GLU A 32 -0.99 -3.91 11.24
N ASP A 33 -0.72 -4.28 12.49
CA ASP A 33 0.41 -5.15 12.89
C ASP A 33 1.81 -4.65 12.44
N GLY A 34 1.94 -3.36 12.14
CA GLY A 34 3.19 -2.77 11.66
C GLY A 34 3.51 -3.16 10.21
N LYS A 35 2.50 -3.45 9.39
CA LYS A 35 2.64 -3.65 7.94
C LYS A 35 1.59 -2.88 7.16
N ALA A 36 1.88 -2.59 5.90
CA ALA A 36 0.94 -1.93 5.01
C ALA A 36 -0.19 -2.91 4.62
N ASN A 37 -1.42 -2.43 4.65
CA ASN A 37 -2.60 -3.14 4.20
C ASN A 37 -2.97 -2.65 2.80
N ILE A 38 -3.09 -3.57 1.82
CA ILE A 38 -3.45 -3.26 0.44
C ILE A 38 -4.91 -3.67 0.25
N VAL A 39 -5.78 -2.72 -0.10
CA VAL A 39 -7.23 -2.95 -0.25
C VAL A 39 -7.69 -2.97 -1.69
N ASP A 40 -6.89 -2.41 -2.60
CA ASP A 40 -7.15 -2.47 -4.03
C ASP A 40 -5.92 -3.05 -4.76
N GLU A 41 -5.97 -4.32 -5.12
CA GLU A 41 -4.88 -5.00 -5.83
C GLU A 41 -4.95 -4.80 -7.35
N ASP A 42 -6.00 -4.12 -7.86
CA ASP A 42 -6.34 -3.99 -9.28
C ASP A 42 -6.21 -2.54 -9.83
N ALA A 43 -5.69 -1.59 -9.04
CA ALA A 43 -5.43 -0.20 -9.45
C ALA A 43 -4.10 0.00 -10.22
#